data_AF-A0A1F2X6X8-F1
#
_entry.id   AF-A0A1F2X6X8-F1
#
_cell.length_a   1.000
_cell.length_b   1.000
_cell.length_c   1.000
_cell.angle_alpha   90.00
_cell.angle_beta   90.00
_cell.angle_gamma   90.00
#
_symmetry.space_group_name_H-M   'P 1'
#
loop_
_entity.id
_entity.type
_entity.pdbx_description
1 polymer ?
#
loop_
_entity_poly.entity_id
_entity_poly.type
_entity_poly.pdbx_seq_one_letter_code
_entity_poly.pdbx_strand_id
1 'polypeptide(L)'
;MDKRNTPFDRLIDDFLLAKRSAGCSEKTLSWYRDNILNYQRFLEGEGNPALLKSFSADSVRRYTVHLQGRRVKFENNPLRRTVGQALSSQTVFGYVATLGVFATWLAAEGYTRSNLLQGVPRPRKRKTAVSGLSREEIERLLARVPKHTLVGTRDRAILITLLGCGLRASELCDLTLNEAHIEEGYLKVLGHEFDGVVAQIASEVQ
;
A
#
# COMPACT_ATOMS: atom_id res chain seq x y z
N MET A 1 11.75 33.27 -9.75
CA MET A 1 10.70 33.39 -8.71
C MET A 1 11.05 32.47 -7.55
N ASP A 2 11.05 32.98 -6.33
CA ASP A 2 11.34 32.19 -5.12
C ASP A 2 10.13 31.30 -4.77
N LYS A 3 10.18 30.02 -5.15
CA LYS A 3 9.12 29.04 -4.88
C LYS A 3 9.12 28.54 -3.44
N ARG A 4 10.02 29.01 -2.55
CA ARG A 4 10.16 28.50 -1.17
C ARG A 4 8.96 28.78 -0.26
N ASN A 5 8.12 29.76 -0.61
CA ASN A 5 6.88 30.07 0.10
C ASN A 5 5.65 29.37 -0.49
N THR A 6 5.83 28.38 -1.38
CA THR A 6 4.70 27.61 -1.91
C THR A 6 4.09 26.75 -0.78
N PRO A 7 2.77 26.82 -0.54
CA PRO A 7 2.08 25.99 0.44
C PRO A 7 2.08 24.51 0.06
N PHE A 8 2.08 23.63 1.08
CA PHE A 8 2.02 22.19 0.89
C PHE A 8 0.77 21.74 0.14
N ASP A 9 -0.41 22.31 0.43
CA ASP A 9 -1.67 21.93 -0.24
C ASP A 9 -1.54 22.04 -1.77
N ARG A 10 -0.98 23.16 -2.25
CA ARG A 10 -0.71 23.36 -3.68
C ARG A 10 0.30 22.35 -4.22
N LEU A 11 1.39 22.10 -3.50
CA LEU A 11 2.41 21.13 -3.92
C LEU A 11 1.85 19.71 -3.97
N ILE A 12 0.96 19.35 -3.05
CA ILE A 12 0.29 18.05 -3.01
C ILE A 12 -0.61 17.91 -4.23
N ASP A 13 -1.43 18.91 -4.54
CA ASP A 13 -2.33 18.85 -5.70
C ASP A 13 -1.57 18.76 -7.02
N ASP A 14 -0.52 19.57 -7.20
CA ASP A 14 0.35 19.52 -8.38
C ASP A 14 1.06 18.15 -8.49
N PHE A 15 1.57 17.61 -7.37
CA PHE A 15 2.22 16.30 -7.33
C PHE A 15 1.27 15.17 -7.70
N LEU A 16 0.05 15.19 -7.15
CA LEU A 16 -0.96 14.17 -7.41
C LEU A 16 -1.47 14.25 -8.85
N LEU A 17 -1.59 15.47 -9.42
CA LEU A 17 -1.90 15.65 -10.83
C LEU A 17 -0.81 15.03 -11.72
N ALA A 18 0.46 15.29 -11.42
CA ALA A 18 1.58 14.69 -12.15
C ALA A 18 1.55 13.15 -12.06
N LYS A 19 1.31 12.59 -10.86
CA LYS A 19 1.22 11.13 -10.67
C LYS A 19 0.01 10.51 -11.37
N ARG A 20 -1.13 11.21 -11.38
CA ARG A 20 -2.33 10.80 -12.13
C ARG A 20 -2.04 10.75 -13.63
N SER A 21 -1.40 11.78 -14.18
CA SER A 21 -1.02 11.83 -15.60
C SER A 21 -0.05 10.72 -16.00
N ALA A 22 0.76 10.23 -15.04
CA ALA A 22 1.66 9.10 -15.23
C ALA A 22 0.99 7.72 -15.03
N GLY A 23 -0.34 7.66 -14.92
CA GLY A 23 -1.10 6.40 -14.83
C GLY A 23 -1.12 5.75 -13.44
N CYS A 24 -0.80 6.48 -12.36
CA CYS A 24 -0.93 5.92 -11.01
C CYS A 24 -2.40 5.69 -10.63
N SER A 25 -2.71 4.54 -10.04
CA SER A 25 -4.06 4.23 -9.53
C SER A 25 -4.54 5.21 -8.44
N GLU A 26 -5.86 5.38 -8.29
CA GLU A 26 -6.44 6.22 -7.22
C GLU A 26 -5.98 5.80 -5.83
N LYS A 27 -5.80 4.49 -5.60
CA LYS A 27 -5.27 3.97 -4.33
C LYS A 27 -3.84 4.44 -4.07
N THR A 28 -2.99 4.46 -5.10
CA THR A 28 -1.63 5.00 -5.02
C THR A 28 -1.64 6.51 -4.78
N LEU A 29 -2.55 7.24 -5.42
CA LEU A 29 -2.71 8.69 -5.21
C LEU A 29 -3.15 9.01 -3.78
N SER A 30 -4.15 8.29 -3.25
CA SER A 30 -4.58 8.42 -1.84
C SER A 30 -3.42 8.12 -0.89
N TRP A 31 -2.67 7.04 -1.14
CA TRP A 31 -1.50 6.69 -0.34
C TRP A 31 -0.45 7.81 -0.32
N TYR A 32 -0.15 8.40 -1.47
CA TYR A 32 0.76 9.55 -1.55
C TYR A 32 0.22 10.76 -0.78
N ARG A 33 -1.05 11.13 -1.00
CA ARG A 33 -1.72 12.24 -0.31
C ARG A 33 -1.64 12.07 1.20
N ASP A 34 -2.09 10.93 1.72
CA ASP A 34 -2.19 10.68 3.15
C ASP A 34 -0.81 10.72 3.82
N ASN A 35 0.22 10.20 3.17
CA ASN A 35 1.58 10.21 3.71
C ASN A 35 2.19 11.62 3.74
N ILE A 36 1.95 12.43 2.70
CA ILE A 36 2.44 13.81 2.68
C ILE A 36 1.68 14.66 3.69
N LEU A 37 0.36 14.50 3.83
CA LEU A 37 -0.44 15.15 4.88
C LEU A 37 -0.02 14.73 6.28
N ASN A 38 0.33 13.46 6.50
CA ASN A 38 0.89 13.01 7.78
C ASN A 38 2.20 13.71 8.12
N TYR A 39 3.04 13.98 7.13
CA TYR A 39 4.28 14.72 7.32
C TYR A 39 4.03 16.23 7.53
N GLN A 40 3.07 16.82 6.82
CA GLN A 40 2.64 18.21 7.04
C GLN A 40 2.12 18.42 8.46
N ARG A 41 1.21 17.54 8.94
CA ARG A 41 0.71 17.59 10.32
C ARG A 41 1.83 17.48 11.36
N PHE A 42 2.86 16.69 11.07
CA PHE A 42 4.04 16.60 11.92
C PHE A 42 4.83 17.92 11.96
N LEU A 43 5.07 18.55 10.80
CA LEU A 43 5.72 19.86 10.73
C LEU A 43 4.95 20.92 11.53
N GLU A 44 3.64 20.98 11.34
CA GLU A 44 2.75 21.91 12.04
C GLU A 44 2.77 21.67 13.56
N GLY A 45 2.78 20.41 13.99
CA GLY A 45 2.91 20.04 15.40
C GLY A 45 4.25 20.44 16.04
N GLU A 46 5.31 20.59 15.26
CA GLU A 46 6.59 21.15 15.69
C GLU A 46 6.66 22.69 15.55
N GLY A 47 5.57 23.35 15.16
CA GLY A 47 5.52 24.80 14.94
C GLY A 47 6.16 25.27 13.63
N ASN A 48 6.46 24.36 12.70
CA ASN A 48 6.99 24.71 11.38
C ASN A 48 5.84 25.00 10.41
N PRO A 49 5.92 26.05 9.59
CA PRO A 49 4.86 26.36 8.63
C PRO A 49 4.79 25.30 7.53
N ALA A 50 3.60 24.98 7.05
CA ALA A 50 3.34 24.04 5.94
C ALA A 50 3.74 24.62 4.56
N LEU A 51 5.00 25.03 4.43
CA LEU A 51 5.57 25.66 3.25
C LEU A 51 6.78 24.88 2.75
N LEU A 52 7.09 24.98 1.44
CA LEU A 52 8.25 24.29 0.85
C LEU A 52 9.56 24.50 1.61
N LYS A 53 9.80 25.70 2.16
CA LYS A 53 11.02 26.01 2.95
C LYS A 53 11.21 25.13 4.19
N SER A 54 10.13 24.55 4.72
CA SER A 54 10.14 23.65 5.88
C SER A 54 10.42 22.19 5.49
N PHE A 55 10.46 21.88 4.19
CA PHE A 55 10.84 20.56 3.69
C PHE A 55 12.36 20.47 3.53
N SER A 56 13.01 19.61 4.30
CA SER A 56 14.48 19.50 4.32
C SER A 56 14.93 18.10 4.74
N ALA A 57 16.21 17.80 4.52
CA ALA A 57 16.82 16.58 5.03
C ALA A 57 16.71 16.44 6.56
N ASP A 58 16.83 17.55 7.29
CA ASP A 58 16.73 17.57 8.75
C ASP A 58 15.31 17.25 9.23
N SER A 59 14.31 17.95 8.69
CA SER A 59 12.92 17.74 9.07
C SER A 59 12.43 16.32 8.75
N VAL A 60 12.91 15.72 7.65
CA VAL A 60 12.60 14.31 7.33
C VAL A 60 13.31 13.32 8.27
N ARG A 61 14.54 13.63 8.73
CA ARG A 61 15.21 12.82 9.76
C ARG A 61 14.46 12.89 11.09
N ARG A 62 14.05 14.08 11.53
CA ARG A 62 13.21 14.26 12.72
C ARG A 62 11.88 13.54 12.60
N TYR A 63 11.24 13.62 11.44
CA TYR A 63 10.02 12.84 11.16
C TYR A 63 10.24 11.34 11.25
N THR A 64 11.36 10.85 10.74
CA THR A 64 11.72 9.42 10.80
C THR A 64 11.84 8.96 12.26
N VAL A 65 12.53 9.73 13.10
CA VAL A 65 12.66 9.46 14.54
C VAL A 65 11.30 9.51 15.24
N HIS A 66 10.48 10.52 14.92
CA HIS A 66 9.11 10.64 15.43
C HIS A 66 8.30 9.37 15.12
N LEU A 67 8.29 8.92 13.86
CA LEU A 67 7.58 7.70 13.44
C LEU A 67 8.09 6.44 14.16
N GLN A 68 9.40 6.34 14.41
CA GLN A 68 10.01 5.23 15.16
C GLN A 68 9.65 5.26 16.65
N GLY A 69 9.44 6.46 17.22
CA GLY A 69 9.03 6.65 18.61
C GLY A 69 7.54 6.42 18.86
N ARG A 70 6.69 6.47 17.82
CA ARG A 70 5.24 6.27 17.96
C ARG A 70 4.92 4.90 18.56
N ARG A 71 4.08 4.91 19.59
CA ARG A 71 3.58 3.72 20.30
C ARG A 71 2.12 3.40 20.02
N VAL A 72 1.46 4.20 19.19
CA VAL A 72 0.05 4.05 18.81
C VAL A 72 -0.11 3.96 17.30
N LYS A 73 -0.98 3.06 16.85
CA LYS A 73 -1.48 2.95 15.47
C LYS A 73 -2.90 3.47 15.41
N PHE A 74 -3.28 3.99 14.25
CA PHE A 74 -4.65 4.43 13.93
C PHE A 74 -5.21 5.49 14.89
N GLU A 75 -4.32 6.25 15.53
CA GLU A 75 -4.69 7.43 16.31
C GLU A 75 -5.56 8.34 15.45
N ASN A 76 -6.74 8.69 15.95
CA ASN A 76 -7.76 9.51 15.27
C ASN A 76 -8.30 8.91 13.96
N ASN A 77 -8.24 7.58 13.77
CA ASN A 77 -8.86 6.94 12.61
C ASN A 77 -10.35 6.67 12.87
N PRO A 78 -11.27 7.16 12.00
CA PRO A 78 -12.72 7.00 12.22
C PRO A 78 -13.20 5.56 12.06
N LEU A 79 -12.45 4.70 11.37
CA LEU A 79 -12.84 3.34 11.01
C LEU A 79 -12.09 2.25 11.79
N ARG A 80 -11.02 2.61 12.51
CA ARG A 80 -10.15 1.66 13.21
C ARG A 80 -9.87 2.14 14.61
N ARG A 81 -10.07 1.25 15.58
CA ARG A 81 -9.70 1.50 16.98
C ARG A 81 -8.21 1.81 17.08
N THR A 82 -7.85 2.81 17.88
CA THR A 82 -6.46 3.06 18.27
C THR A 82 -5.86 1.83 18.92
N VAL A 83 -4.70 1.38 18.44
CA VAL A 83 -3.98 0.23 18.98
C VAL A 83 -2.67 0.69 19.57
N GLY A 84 -2.40 0.35 20.84
CA GLY A 84 -1.14 0.60 21.53
C GLY A 84 0.00 -0.28 21.02
N GLN A 85 0.40 -0.07 19.76
CA GLN A 85 1.49 -0.78 19.12
C GLN A 85 2.39 0.19 18.35
N ALA A 86 3.70 -0.06 18.38
CA ALA A 86 4.65 0.69 17.56
C ALA A 86 4.43 0.45 16.06
N LEU A 87 4.82 1.44 15.24
CA LEU A 87 4.83 1.28 13.78
C LEU A 87 5.85 0.22 13.37
N SER A 88 5.50 -0.59 12.36
CA SER A 88 6.43 -1.56 11.81
C SER A 88 7.53 -0.84 11.02
N SER A 89 8.75 -1.40 10.95
CA SER A 89 9.84 -0.84 10.15
C SER A 89 9.45 -0.69 8.67
N GLN A 90 8.60 -1.57 8.15
CA GLN A 90 8.07 -1.49 6.78
C GLN A 90 7.13 -0.28 6.60
N THR A 91 6.28 -0.02 7.60
CA THR A 91 5.42 1.16 7.60
C THR A 91 6.26 2.43 7.61
N VAL A 92 7.21 2.55 8.54
CA VAL A 92 8.09 3.73 8.61
C VAL A 92 8.88 3.92 7.30
N PHE A 93 9.39 2.83 6.71
CA PHE A 93 10.02 2.89 5.39
C PHE A 93 9.08 3.46 4.33
N GLY A 94 7.83 3.01 4.25
CA GLY A 94 6.87 3.45 3.24
C GLY A 94 6.56 4.95 3.31
N TYR A 95 6.48 5.49 4.53
CA TYR A 95 6.29 6.93 4.77
C TYR A 95 7.50 7.72 4.26
N VAL A 96 8.72 7.33 4.67
CA VAL A 96 9.96 8.03 4.25
C VAL A 96 10.22 7.86 2.75
N ALA A 97 9.91 6.70 2.18
CA ALA A 97 10.04 6.46 0.74
C ALA A 97 9.11 7.35 -0.08
N THR A 98 7.88 7.58 0.40
CA THR A 98 6.94 8.53 -0.22
C THR A 98 7.52 9.93 -0.28
N LEU A 99 8.11 10.42 0.82
CA LEU A 99 8.78 11.72 0.85
C LEU A 99 9.97 11.79 -0.11
N GLY A 100 10.69 10.68 -0.31
CA GLY A 100 11.75 10.59 -1.31
C GLY A 100 11.24 10.72 -2.75
N VAL A 101 10.08 10.12 -3.07
CA VAL A 101 9.43 10.28 -4.39
C VAL A 101 8.99 11.72 -4.58
N PHE A 102 8.39 12.33 -3.56
CA PHE A 102 7.96 13.73 -3.57
C PHE A 102 9.15 14.69 -3.76
N ALA A 103 10.26 14.48 -3.04
CA ALA A 103 11.49 15.28 -3.20
C ALA A 103 12.13 15.16 -4.58
N THR A 104 12.03 13.99 -5.21
CA THR A 104 12.51 13.76 -6.58
C THR A 104 11.65 14.55 -7.57
N TRP A 105 10.34 14.52 -7.40
CA TRP A 105 9.41 15.29 -8.22
C TRP A 105 9.59 16.80 -8.06
N LEU A 106 9.76 17.30 -6.83
CA LEU A 106 10.04 18.72 -6.58
C LEU A 106 11.27 19.23 -7.34
N ALA A 107 12.32 18.41 -7.42
CA ALA A 107 13.51 18.75 -8.18
C ALA A 107 13.26 18.73 -9.70
N ALA A 108 12.53 17.72 -10.20
CA ALA A 108 12.20 17.59 -11.62
C ALA A 108 11.32 18.74 -12.14
N GLU A 109 10.35 19.20 -11.35
CA GLU A 109 9.47 20.33 -11.69
C GLU A 109 10.09 21.72 -11.40
N GLY A 110 11.36 21.75 -10.97
CA GLY A 110 12.08 22.97 -10.65
C GLY A 110 11.45 23.75 -9.49
N TYR A 111 10.80 23.08 -8.54
CA TYR A 111 10.48 23.66 -7.23
C TYR A 111 11.73 23.83 -6.37
N THR A 112 12.70 22.92 -6.55
CA THR A 112 14.01 22.94 -5.87
C THR A 112 15.13 22.78 -6.89
N ARG A 113 16.33 23.28 -6.57
CA ARG A 113 17.50 23.16 -7.46
C ARG A 113 17.98 21.71 -7.63
N SER A 114 17.79 20.90 -6.60
CA SER A 114 18.17 19.49 -6.55
C SER A 114 17.23 18.75 -5.60
N ASN A 115 17.37 17.42 -5.54
CA ASN A 115 16.61 16.60 -4.61
C ASN A 115 17.04 16.88 -3.16
N LEU A 116 16.15 17.48 -2.38
CA LEU A 116 16.41 17.87 -0.99
C LEU A 116 16.69 16.70 -0.04
N LEU A 117 16.30 15.48 -0.43
CA LEU A 117 16.51 14.26 0.34
C LEU A 117 17.64 13.39 -0.24
N GLN A 118 18.44 13.95 -1.15
CA GLN A 118 19.66 13.31 -1.61
C GLN A 118 20.57 13.01 -0.40
N GLY A 119 20.89 11.73 -0.19
CA GLY A 119 21.70 11.28 0.94
C GLY A 119 20.95 11.11 2.27
N VAL A 120 19.62 11.28 2.33
CA VAL A 120 18.84 10.88 3.50
C VAL A 120 18.66 9.36 3.48
N PRO A 121 19.22 8.63 4.47
CA PRO A 121 19.09 7.19 4.51
C PRO A 121 17.63 6.80 4.76
N ARG A 122 17.14 5.81 4.02
CA ARG A 122 15.83 5.23 4.30
C ARG A 122 15.95 4.27 5.48
N PRO A 123 14.93 4.19 6.37
CA PRO A 123 14.90 3.18 7.43
C PRO A 123 15.11 1.78 6.89
N ARG A 124 15.82 0.91 7.62
CA ARG A 124 16.01 -0.47 7.19
C ARG A 124 14.66 -1.19 7.12
N LYS A 125 14.35 -1.76 5.96
CA LYS A 125 13.25 -2.73 5.85
C LYS A 125 13.64 -3.99 6.61
N ARG A 126 12.86 -4.37 7.63
CA ARG A 126 12.90 -5.76 8.10
C ARG A 126 12.27 -6.62 7.02
N LYS A 127 13.02 -7.58 6.48
CA LYS A 127 12.45 -8.61 5.62
C LYS A 127 11.59 -9.50 6.51
N THR A 128 10.27 -9.35 6.44
CA THR A 128 9.37 -10.36 6.97
C THR A 128 9.33 -11.48 5.93
N ALA A 129 9.81 -12.67 6.29
CA ALA A 129 9.53 -13.84 5.48
C ALA A 129 8.02 -14.10 5.57
N VAL A 130 7.32 -14.02 4.44
CA VAL A 130 5.97 -14.55 4.36
C VAL A 130 6.12 -16.06 4.29
N SER A 131 5.84 -16.76 5.38
CA SER A 131 5.76 -18.22 5.35
C SER A 131 4.47 -18.62 4.66
N GLY A 132 4.57 -19.46 3.62
CA GLY A 132 3.40 -20.12 3.04
C GLY A 132 2.79 -21.11 4.03
N LEU A 133 1.57 -21.58 3.73
CA LEU A 133 0.92 -22.63 4.50
C LEU A 133 1.53 -23.99 4.16
N SER A 134 1.74 -24.85 5.17
CA SER A 134 2.08 -26.26 4.95
C SER A 134 0.88 -27.04 4.42
N ARG A 135 1.13 -28.24 3.87
CA ARG A 135 0.05 -29.13 3.40
C ARG A 135 -0.93 -29.48 4.54
N GLU A 136 -0.40 -29.74 5.74
CA GLU A 136 -1.19 -30.07 6.93
C GLU A 136 -1.98 -28.86 7.44
N GLU A 137 -1.48 -27.64 7.25
CA GLU A 137 -2.23 -26.40 7.55
C GLU A 137 -3.38 -26.21 6.57
N ILE A 138 -3.16 -26.47 5.28
CA ILE A 138 -4.20 -26.42 4.25
C ILE A 138 -5.31 -27.44 4.53
N GLU A 139 -4.94 -28.69 4.82
CA GLU A 139 -5.90 -29.75 5.15
C GLU A 139 -6.73 -29.39 6.38
N ARG A 140 -6.09 -28.89 7.45
CA ARG A 140 -6.80 -28.42 8.65
C ARG A 140 -7.73 -27.25 8.35
N LEU A 141 -7.32 -26.30 7.51
CA LEU A 141 -8.14 -25.16 7.12
C LEU A 141 -9.40 -25.64 6.37
N LEU A 142 -9.22 -26.50 5.37
CA LEU A 142 -10.32 -27.04 4.55
C LEU A 142 -11.27 -27.93 5.35
N ALA A 143 -10.78 -28.67 6.35
CA ALA A 143 -11.60 -29.53 7.21
C ALA A 143 -12.53 -28.76 8.15
N ARG A 144 -12.24 -27.48 8.43
CA ARG A 144 -13.07 -26.63 9.31
C ARG A 144 -14.25 -25.98 8.60
N VAL A 145 -14.28 -26.00 7.27
CA VAL A 145 -15.37 -25.41 6.49
C VAL A 145 -16.60 -26.33 6.52
N PRO A 146 -17.79 -25.83 6.92
CA PRO A 146 -19.01 -26.64 6.92
C PRO A 146 -19.34 -27.19 5.52
N LYS A 147 -19.63 -28.48 5.40
CA LYS A 147 -19.84 -29.13 4.08
C LYS A 147 -21.28 -29.04 3.55
N HIS A 148 -22.24 -28.75 4.42
CA HIS A 148 -23.67 -28.87 4.11
C HIS A 148 -24.43 -27.55 4.27
N THR A 149 -23.72 -26.42 4.17
CA THR A 149 -24.34 -25.09 4.17
C THR A 149 -23.90 -24.33 2.93
N LEU A 150 -24.80 -23.50 2.39
CA LEU A 150 -24.48 -22.66 1.23
C LEU A 150 -23.23 -21.79 1.49
N VAL A 151 -23.11 -21.24 2.69
CA VAL A 151 -21.95 -20.45 3.12
C VAL A 151 -20.68 -21.30 3.11
N GLY A 152 -20.73 -22.52 3.64
CA GLY A 152 -19.58 -23.40 3.68
C GLY A 152 -19.14 -23.88 2.30
N THR A 153 -20.07 -24.20 1.40
CA THR A 153 -19.75 -24.53 0.00
C THR A 153 -19.07 -23.35 -0.70
N ARG A 154 -19.57 -22.12 -0.50
CA ARG A 154 -18.96 -20.90 -1.05
C ARG A 154 -17.56 -20.67 -0.49
N ASP A 155 -17.39 -20.71 0.83
CA ASP A 155 -16.11 -20.45 1.48
C ASP A 155 -15.07 -21.52 1.11
N ARG A 156 -15.51 -22.78 0.92
CA ARG A 156 -14.65 -23.85 0.39
C ARG A 156 -14.21 -23.55 -1.04
N ALA A 157 -15.11 -23.14 -1.93
CA ALA A 157 -14.78 -22.76 -3.30
C ALA A 157 -13.78 -21.59 -3.35
N ILE A 158 -13.96 -20.58 -2.49
CA ILE A 158 -13.04 -19.45 -2.32
C ILE A 158 -11.63 -19.94 -1.94
N LEU A 159 -11.52 -20.77 -0.89
CA LEU A 159 -10.22 -21.26 -0.41
C LEU A 159 -9.50 -22.11 -1.45
N ILE A 160 -10.24 -23.04 -2.04
CA ILE A 160 -9.73 -23.91 -3.10
C ILE A 160 -9.22 -23.09 -4.28
N THR A 161 -9.97 -22.06 -4.70
CA THR A 161 -9.58 -21.22 -5.83
C THR A 161 -8.30 -20.44 -5.50
N LEU A 162 -8.21 -19.84 -4.31
CA LEU A 162 -7.01 -19.13 -3.87
C LEU A 162 -5.78 -20.05 -3.81
N LEU A 163 -5.94 -21.27 -3.29
CA LEU A 163 -4.84 -22.23 -3.11
C LEU A 163 -4.42 -22.89 -4.42
N GLY A 164 -5.38 -23.23 -5.29
CA GLY A 164 -5.16 -23.96 -6.53
C GLY A 164 -4.77 -23.06 -7.71
N CYS A 165 -5.29 -21.84 -7.76
CA CYS A 165 -5.06 -20.90 -8.86
C CYS A 165 -4.07 -19.77 -8.51
N GLY A 166 -3.74 -19.58 -7.22
CA GLY A 166 -2.80 -18.54 -6.78
C GLY A 166 -3.31 -17.10 -6.95
N LEU A 167 -4.63 -16.91 -7.05
CA LEU A 167 -5.25 -15.59 -7.25
C LEU A 167 -5.02 -14.67 -6.04
N ARG A 168 -4.91 -13.37 -6.29
CA ARG A 168 -5.04 -12.36 -5.24
C ARG A 168 -6.49 -12.27 -4.77
N ALA A 169 -6.69 -11.92 -3.50
CA ALA A 169 -8.04 -11.80 -2.94
C ALA A 169 -8.94 -10.81 -3.72
N SER A 170 -8.38 -9.71 -4.25
CA SER A 170 -9.15 -8.78 -5.08
C SER A 170 -9.54 -9.39 -6.43
N GLU A 171 -8.63 -10.14 -7.06
CA GLU A 171 -8.90 -10.81 -8.35
C GLU A 171 -10.02 -11.86 -8.18
N LEU A 172 -10.04 -12.58 -7.05
CA LEU A 172 -11.13 -13.49 -6.72
C LEU A 172 -12.46 -12.76 -6.48
N CYS A 173 -12.44 -11.62 -5.79
CA CYS A 173 -13.66 -10.84 -5.51
C CYS A 173 -14.30 -10.28 -6.78
N ASP A 174 -13.49 -9.98 -7.80
CA ASP A 174 -13.95 -9.41 -9.07
C ASP A 174 -14.31 -10.50 -10.10
N LEU A 175 -13.98 -11.78 -9.84
CA LEU A 175 -14.24 -12.90 -10.75
C LEU A 175 -15.75 -13.15 -10.94
N THR A 176 -16.18 -13.22 -12.20
CA THR A 176 -17.56 -13.52 -12.58
C THR A 176 -17.72 -14.95 -13.11
N LEU A 177 -18.96 -15.45 -13.16
CA LEU A 177 -19.25 -16.78 -13.72
C LEU A 177 -18.89 -16.89 -15.21
N ASN A 178 -18.96 -15.79 -15.97
CA ASN A 178 -18.61 -15.76 -17.39
C ASN A 178 -17.10 -15.92 -17.62
N GLU A 179 -16.29 -15.71 -16.59
CA GLU A 179 -14.84 -15.84 -16.62
C GLU A 179 -14.36 -17.18 -16.05
N ALA A 180 -15.28 -17.97 -15.49
CA ALA A 180 -15.02 -19.28 -14.93
C ALA A 180 -15.35 -20.37 -15.96
N HIS A 181 -14.34 -20.75 -16.74
CA HIS A 181 -14.41 -21.82 -17.75
C HIS A 181 -14.14 -23.17 -17.08
N ILE A 182 -15.11 -23.61 -16.28
CA ILE A 182 -14.97 -24.79 -15.42
C ILE A 182 -14.80 -26.07 -16.24
N GLU A 183 -15.54 -26.20 -17.36
CA GLU A 183 -15.45 -27.36 -18.23
C GLU A 183 -14.09 -27.47 -18.92
N GLU A 184 -13.51 -26.32 -19.26
CA GLU A 184 -12.19 -26.19 -19.87
C GLU A 184 -11.05 -26.12 -18.84
N GLY A 185 -11.37 -26.10 -17.55
CA GLY A 185 -10.41 -26.18 -16.45
C GLY A 185 -9.62 -24.90 -16.19
N TYR A 186 -10.14 -23.71 -16.52
CA TYR A 186 -9.42 -22.45 -16.28
C TYR A 186 -10.31 -21.29 -15.84
N LEU A 187 -9.68 -20.29 -15.22
CA LEU A 187 -10.28 -19.00 -14.87
C LEU A 187 -9.59 -17.88 -15.65
N LYS A 188 -10.37 -16.96 -16.20
CA LYS A 188 -9.86 -15.74 -16.85
C LYS A 188 -9.93 -14.59 -15.86
N VAL A 189 -8.79 -14.13 -15.35
CA VAL A 189 -8.75 -13.02 -14.39
C VAL A 189 -8.09 -11.79 -15.00
N LEU A 190 -8.64 -10.62 -14.68
CA LEU A 190 -8.02 -9.34 -15.00
C LEU A 190 -6.99 -9.01 -13.92
N GLY A 191 -5.71 -9.06 -14.27
CA GLY A 191 -4.62 -8.72 -13.37
C GLY A 191 -4.36 -7.22 -13.35
N HIS A 192 -3.92 -6.71 -12.20
CA HIS A 192 -3.54 -5.28 -12.07
C HIS A 192 -2.30 -4.88 -12.89
N GLU A 193 -1.48 -5.88 -13.30
CA GLU A 193 -0.27 -5.72 -14.13
C GLU A 193 -0.37 -6.41 -15.50
N PHE A 194 -1.40 -7.24 -15.74
CA PHE A 194 -1.57 -8.01 -16.98
C PHE A 194 -3.05 -8.11 -17.35
N ASP A 195 -3.38 -7.66 -18.57
CA ASP A 195 -4.70 -7.91 -19.16
C ASP A 195 -4.83 -9.40 -19.49
N GLY A 196 -5.70 -10.10 -18.75
CA GLY A 196 -6.08 -11.48 -19.01
C GLY A 196 -5.02 -12.52 -18.61
N VAL A 197 -4.94 -12.84 -17.32
CA VAL A 197 -4.21 -14.02 -16.84
C VAL A 197 -5.16 -15.23 -16.86
N VAL A 198 -4.70 -16.34 -17.44
CA VAL A 198 -5.40 -17.62 -17.37
C VAL A 198 -4.83 -18.40 -16.19
N ALA A 199 -5.65 -18.62 -15.17
CA ALA A 199 -5.27 -19.47 -14.05
C ALA A 199 -5.86 -20.87 -14.25
N GLN A 200 -5.01 -21.89 -14.26
CA GLN A 200 -5.43 -23.28 -14.36
C GLN A 200 -6.08 -23.74 -13.06
N ILE A 201 -7.22 -24.42 -13.16
CA ILE A 201 -7.86 -25.05 -12.01
C ILE A 201 -7.09 -26.36 -11.74
N ALA A 202 -6.35 -26.41 -10.64
CA ALA A 202 -5.55 -27.58 -10.29
C ALA A 202 -6.44 -28.85 -10.19
N SER A 203 -6.01 -29.96 -10.80
CA SER A 203 -6.76 -31.22 -10.86
C SER A 203 -6.97 -31.91 -9.50
N GLU A 204 -6.19 -31.53 -8.48
CA GLU A 204 -6.25 -32.07 -7.11
C GLU A 204 -7.40 -31.48 -6.26
N VAL A 205 -8.22 -30.64 -6.87
CA VAL A 205 -9.34 -29.92 -6.24
C VAL A 205 -10.67 -30.66 -6.36
N GLN A 206 -10.76 -31.67 -7.23
CA GLN A 206 -11.96 -32.50 -7.44
C GLN A 206 -12.12 -33.56 -6.34
#